data_AF-A0A2S7K8P4-F1
#
_entry.id   AF-A0A2S7K8P4-F1
#
_cell.length_a   1.000
_cell.length_b   1.000
_cell.length_c   1.000
_cell.angle_alpha   90.00
_cell.angle_beta   90.00
_cell.angle_gamma   90.00
#
_symmetry.space_group_name_H-M   'P 1'
#
loop_
_entity.id
_entity.type
_entity.pdbx_description
1 polymer ?
#
loop_
_entity_poly.entity_id
_entity_poly.type
_entity_poly.pdbx_seq_one_letter_code
_entity_poly.pdbx_strand_id
1 'polypeptide(L)'
;MNFLKGTDSTDFLASLDRDSSGNVTASAITVDSFSLETTAGTAVDSSLGAGASGVNGNQNSAAQLVANGNDFALDIDQNYDPSAGGDVWEVRIDGRKFTYTAQVGDDLNDVGTGLNNLLTDAGYTTTLTAGTAGSADVQLDITNDTGGTVAYEVNVTDGTGGGLANLNTLDVSTSAGAADALVKIEGLIQESVDASAEFGSAQKRIEIQNEFVSNLTDSLKTGIGALTDADLEAASARLQSLQVQQQLGIQALSIANSSPNAILGLFQ
;
A
#
# COMPACT_ATOMS: atom_id res chain seq x y z
N MET A 1 -10.28 -9.63 11.85
CA MET A 1 -9.29 -9.35 10.80
C MET A 1 -8.15 -10.33 10.96
N ASN A 2 -7.81 -11.04 9.90
CA ASN A 2 -6.64 -11.91 9.89
C ASN A 2 -5.76 -11.46 8.72
N PHE A 3 -4.66 -10.78 9.04
CA PHE A 3 -3.71 -10.28 8.04
C PHE A 3 -2.65 -11.30 7.66
N LEU A 4 -2.67 -12.49 8.27
CA LEU A 4 -1.66 -13.54 8.05
C LEU A 4 -2.15 -14.64 7.10
N LYS A 5 -3.33 -14.47 6.49
CA LYS A 5 -4.00 -15.47 5.65
C LYS A 5 -4.77 -14.81 4.53
N GLY A 6 -4.76 -15.44 3.35
CA GLY A 6 -5.44 -14.92 2.16
C GLY A 6 -4.77 -13.69 1.56
N THR A 7 -5.52 -13.00 0.70
CA THR A 7 -5.07 -11.83 -0.08
C THR A 7 -5.91 -10.59 0.20
N ASP A 8 -6.74 -10.63 1.24
CA ASP A 8 -7.67 -9.54 1.58
C ASP A 8 -6.93 -8.35 2.23
N SER A 9 -7.20 -7.14 1.72
CA SER A 9 -6.72 -5.90 2.34
C SER A 9 -7.78 -5.27 3.24
N THR A 10 -7.34 -4.52 4.25
CA THR A 10 -8.22 -3.72 5.11
C THR A 10 -7.86 -2.25 5.04
N ASP A 11 -8.86 -1.41 4.78
CA ASP A 11 -8.72 0.03 4.76
C ASP A 11 -8.99 0.66 6.13
N PHE A 12 -8.08 1.52 6.57
CA PHE A 12 -8.22 2.38 7.73
C PHE A 12 -8.44 3.81 7.27
N LEU A 13 -9.58 4.42 7.62
CA LEU A 13 -9.89 5.79 7.21
C LEU A 13 -8.84 6.76 7.74
N ALA A 14 -8.15 7.45 6.83
CA ALA A 14 -7.07 8.36 7.14
C ALA A 14 -7.57 9.81 7.19
N SER A 15 -8.28 10.25 6.16
CA SER A 15 -8.82 11.60 6.10
C SER A 15 -10.11 11.67 5.30
N LEU A 16 -10.85 12.76 5.53
CA LEU A 16 -12.01 13.14 4.75
C LEU A 16 -11.68 14.49 4.13
N ASP A 17 -11.52 14.52 2.81
CA ASP A 17 -11.33 15.76 2.06
C ASP A 17 -12.69 16.26 1.58
N ARG A 18 -12.95 17.55 1.76
CA ARG A 18 -14.19 18.18 1.31
C ARG A 18 -13.87 19.20 0.24
N ASP A 19 -14.39 18.98 -0.96
CA ASP A 19 -14.20 19.91 -2.06
C ASP A 19 -15.08 21.16 -1.94
N SER A 20 -14.80 22.13 -2.80
CA SER A 20 -15.55 23.40 -2.87
C SER A 20 -17.02 23.25 -3.28
N SER A 21 -17.41 22.10 -3.82
CA SER A 21 -18.80 21.75 -4.17
C SER A 21 -19.53 21.08 -3.00
N GLY A 22 -18.83 20.81 -1.90
CA GLY A 22 -19.37 20.18 -0.70
C GLY A 22 -19.32 18.66 -0.72
N ASN A 23 -18.74 18.04 -1.75
CA ASN A 23 -18.51 16.60 -1.83
C ASN A 23 -17.43 16.19 -0.84
N VAL A 24 -17.60 15.04 -0.18
CA VAL A 24 -16.64 14.51 0.79
C VAL A 24 -16.06 13.21 0.23
N THR A 25 -14.74 13.16 0.10
CA THR A 25 -13.99 11.97 -0.34
C THR A 25 -13.17 11.44 0.83
N ALA A 26 -13.26 10.13 1.08
CA ALA A 26 -12.44 9.47 2.08
C ALA A 26 -11.13 8.98 1.46
N SER A 27 -10.02 9.25 2.13
CA SER A 27 -8.73 8.63 1.87
C SER A 27 -8.45 7.60 2.96
N ALA A 28 -7.86 6.46 2.61
CA ALA A 28 -7.55 5.39 3.53
C ALA A 28 -6.05 5.04 3.54
N ILE A 29 -5.60 4.53 4.68
CA ILE A 29 -4.40 3.71 4.77
C ILE A 29 -4.85 2.27 4.54
N THR A 30 -4.53 1.73 3.38
CA THR A 30 -4.73 0.31 3.08
C THR A 30 -3.62 -0.50 3.76
N VAL A 31 -4.01 -1.58 4.43
CA VAL A 31 -3.11 -2.58 4.99
C VAL A 31 -3.44 -3.90 4.32
N ASP A 32 -2.51 -4.37 3.51
CA ASP A 32 -2.64 -5.64 2.79
C ASP A 32 -2.39 -6.81 3.74
N SER A 33 -3.05 -7.95 3.48
CA SER A 33 -2.70 -9.20 4.15
C SER A 33 -1.38 -9.74 3.61
N PHE A 34 -0.52 -10.18 4.51
CA PHE A 34 0.70 -10.91 4.20
C PHE A 34 0.48 -12.39 4.55
N SER A 35 0.14 -13.21 3.56
CA SER A 35 -0.18 -14.62 3.81
C SER A 35 1.04 -15.39 4.32
N LEU A 36 0.97 -15.94 5.53
CA LEU A 36 1.99 -16.81 6.13
C LEU A 36 1.47 -18.25 6.28
N GLU A 37 0.53 -18.66 5.42
CA GLU A 37 0.01 -20.03 5.46
C GLU A 37 1.08 -21.05 5.02
N THR A 38 0.96 -22.27 5.54
CA THR A 38 1.86 -23.38 5.18
C THR A 38 1.33 -24.20 4.01
N THR A 39 0.16 -23.82 3.48
CA THR A 39 -0.40 -24.42 2.28
C THR A 39 0.33 -23.81 1.10
N ALA A 40 1.01 -24.66 0.32
CA ALA A 40 1.52 -24.25 -0.98
C ALA A 40 0.35 -23.83 -1.88
N GLY A 41 0.56 -22.78 -2.65
CA GLY A 41 -0.33 -22.44 -3.74
C GLY A 41 -0.38 -23.59 -4.72
N THR A 42 -1.42 -23.64 -5.53
CA THR A 42 -1.42 -24.56 -6.67
C THR A 42 -0.18 -24.28 -7.53
N ALA A 43 0.53 -25.33 -7.95
CA ALA A 43 1.58 -25.12 -8.95
C ALA A 43 0.91 -24.51 -10.19
N VAL A 44 1.41 -23.36 -10.65
CA VAL A 44 1.01 -22.85 -11.96
C VAL A 44 1.60 -23.82 -12.97
N ASP A 45 0.76 -24.68 -13.55
CA ASP A 45 1.20 -25.53 -14.64
C ASP A 45 1.44 -24.65 -15.87
N SER A 46 2.58 -24.83 -16.55
CA SER A 46 2.91 -24.17 -17.82
C SER A 46 3.11 -22.65 -17.73
N SER A 47 3.84 -22.18 -16.71
CA SER A 47 4.30 -20.79 -16.63
C SER A 47 5.62 -20.51 -17.36
N LEU A 48 6.54 -21.47 -17.37
CA LEU A 48 7.87 -21.36 -17.98
C LEU A 48 7.93 -22.15 -19.30
N GLY A 49 8.64 -21.63 -20.29
CA GLY A 49 8.78 -22.30 -21.59
C GLY A 49 9.56 -23.63 -21.50
N ALA A 50 9.03 -24.69 -22.12
CA ALA A 50 9.60 -26.06 -22.09
C ALA A 50 11.04 -26.17 -22.65
N GLY A 51 11.44 -25.20 -23.48
CA GLY A 51 12.72 -25.17 -24.19
C GLY A 51 13.88 -24.61 -23.37
N ALA A 52 13.59 -23.93 -22.26
CA ALA A 52 14.61 -23.28 -21.45
C ALA A 52 15.43 -24.28 -20.60
N SER A 53 16.72 -24.00 -20.45
CA SER A 53 17.64 -24.87 -19.72
C SER A 53 17.34 -24.85 -18.22
N GLY A 54 17.26 -26.03 -17.60
CA GLY A 54 17.07 -26.16 -16.16
C GLY A 54 15.62 -26.07 -15.67
N VAL A 55 14.64 -25.96 -16.58
CA VAL A 55 13.20 -26.00 -16.26
C VAL A 55 12.79 -27.41 -15.80
N ASN A 56 11.94 -27.48 -14.76
CA ASN A 56 11.41 -28.73 -14.24
C ASN A 56 10.25 -29.29 -15.10
N GLY A 57 9.84 -30.54 -14.85
CA GLY A 57 8.77 -31.18 -15.63
C GLY A 57 7.38 -30.53 -15.50
N ASN A 58 7.16 -29.70 -14.48
CA ASN A 58 5.92 -28.98 -14.24
C ASN A 58 5.94 -27.55 -14.82
N GLN A 59 7.05 -27.13 -15.44
CA GLN A 59 7.21 -25.81 -16.06
C GLN A 59 6.95 -24.64 -15.11
N ASN A 60 7.26 -24.82 -13.82
CA ASN A 60 7.02 -23.81 -12.79
C ASN A 60 8.26 -23.48 -11.97
N SER A 61 9.39 -24.14 -12.25
CA SER A 61 10.68 -23.78 -11.69
C SER A 61 11.79 -23.99 -12.70
N ALA A 62 12.83 -23.16 -12.62
CA ALA A 62 14.09 -23.31 -13.35
C ALA A 62 15.28 -23.04 -12.45
N ALA A 63 16.39 -23.75 -12.63
CA ALA A 63 17.64 -23.45 -11.93
C ALA A 63 18.87 -23.74 -12.82
N GLN A 64 19.79 -22.77 -12.90
CA GLN A 64 20.98 -22.88 -13.73
C GLN A 64 22.17 -22.08 -13.18
N LEU A 65 23.39 -22.60 -13.37
CA LEU A 65 24.63 -21.85 -13.22
C LEU A 65 25.05 -21.27 -14.58
N VAL A 66 25.25 -19.96 -14.64
CA VAL A 66 25.61 -19.24 -15.86
C VAL A 66 26.99 -18.61 -15.70
N ALA A 67 27.91 -18.92 -16.62
CA ALA A 67 29.27 -18.37 -16.61
C ALA A 67 29.32 -16.93 -17.14
N ASN A 68 30.38 -16.19 -16.81
CA ASN A 68 30.55 -14.80 -17.24
C ASN A 68 30.37 -14.59 -18.75
N GLY A 69 29.68 -13.51 -19.12
CA GLY A 69 29.43 -13.14 -20.51
C GLY A 69 28.37 -13.99 -21.21
N ASN A 70 27.68 -14.86 -20.47
CA ASN A 70 26.48 -15.55 -20.92
C ASN A 70 25.27 -14.98 -20.18
N ASP A 71 24.12 -15.08 -20.82
CA ASP A 71 22.85 -14.63 -20.26
C ASP A 71 22.07 -15.84 -19.73
N PHE A 72 21.31 -15.63 -18.66
CA PHE A 72 20.22 -16.53 -18.29
C PHE A 72 18.95 -16.10 -19.03
N ALA A 73 18.39 -17.00 -19.83
CA ALA A 73 17.12 -16.75 -20.52
C ALA A 73 15.96 -17.31 -19.68
N LEU A 74 15.12 -16.41 -19.18
CA LEU A 74 13.83 -16.75 -18.59
C LEU A 74 12.76 -16.71 -19.67
N ASP A 75 12.26 -17.87 -20.06
CA ASP A 75 11.12 -17.99 -20.99
C ASP A 75 9.82 -18.13 -20.20
N ILE A 76 8.91 -17.16 -20.36
CA ILE A 76 7.52 -17.23 -19.90
C ILE A 76 6.72 -17.91 -21.01
N ASP A 77 6.09 -19.03 -20.68
CA ASP A 77 5.40 -19.88 -21.64
C ASP A 77 4.31 -19.10 -22.39
N GLN A 78 4.23 -19.33 -23.70
CA GLN A 78 3.21 -18.74 -24.58
C GLN A 78 1.77 -19.05 -24.15
N ASN A 79 1.54 -20.10 -23.36
CA ASN A 79 0.23 -20.50 -22.84
C ASN A 79 0.01 -20.07 -21.39
N TYR A 80 0.97 -19.36 -20.77
CA TYR A 80 0.77 -18.76 -19.47
C TYR A 80 -0.41 -17.78 -19.50
N ASP A 81 -1.40 -18.02 -18.64
CA ASP A 81 -2.63 -17.23 -18.52
C ASP A 81 -2.88 -16.92 -17.04
N PRO A 82 -2.55 -15.70 -16.56
CA PRO A 82 -2.86 -15.30 -15.20
C PRO A 82 -4.25 -14.65 -15.13
N SER A 83 -5.24 -15.14 -15.89
CA SER A 83 -6.60 -14.57 -15.93
C SER A 83 -7.29 -14.50 -14.55
N ALA A 84 -6.79 -15.24 -13.55
CA ALA A 84 -7.22 -15.14 -12.15
C ALA A 84 -6.39 -14.15 -11.29
N GLY A 85 -5.24 -13.68 -11.79
CA GLY A 85 -4.23 -12.94 -11.04
C GLY A 85 -3.61 -13.76 -9.90
N GLY A 86 -2.66 -13.16 -9.18
CA GLY A 86 -2.10 -13.73 -7.95
C GLY A 86 -0.83 -14.55 -8.16
N ASP A 87 -0.54 -15.07 -9.34
CA ASP A 87 0.69 -15.84 -9.58
C ASP A 87 1.94 -15.05 -9.20
N VAL A 88 2.75 -15.64 -8.32
CA VAL A 88 3.97 -15.05 -7.78
C VAL A 88 5.17 -15.63 -8.52
N TRP A 89 5.87 -14.75 -9.22
CA TRP A 89 7.13 -15.00 -9.90
C TRP A 89 8.29 -14.61 -9.00
N GLU A 90 9.04 -15.59 -8.56
CA GLU A 90 10.23 -15.42 -7.73
C GLU A 90 11.48 -15.71 -8.57
N VAL A 91 12.31 -14.69 -8.78
CA VAL A 91 13.62 -14.82 -9.42
C VAL A 91 14.71 -14.64 -8.36
N ARG A 92 15.62 -15.59 -8.25
CA ARG A 92 16.85 -15.46 -7.45
C ARG A 92 18.08 -15.31 -8.34
N ILE A 93 18.90 -14.33 -8.02
CA ILE A 93 20.20 -14.09 -8.66
C ILE A 93 21.26 -14.10 -7.55
N ASP A 94 22.15 -15.09 -7.57
CA ASP A 94 23.17 -15.31 -6.53
C ASP A 94 22.57 -15.31 -5.10
N GLY A 95 21.39 -15.93 -4.96
CA GLY A 95 20.65 -16.00 -3.70
C GLY A 95 19.82 -14.75 -3.34
N ARG A 96 19.94 -13.63 -4.08
CA ARG A 96 19.09 -12.43 -3.87
C ARG A 96 17.74 -12.63 -4.53
N LYS A 97 16.65 -12.48 -3.76
CA LYS A 97 15.26 -12.71 -4.17
C LYS A 97 14.63 -11.45 -4.78
N PHE A 98 13.91 -11.64 -5.88
CA PHE A 98 13.04 -10.65 -6.54
C PHE A 98 11.68 -11.29 -6.76
N THR A 99 10.61 -10.59 -6.42
CA THR A 99 9.25 -11.11 -6.49
C THR A 99 8.35 -10.19 -7.30
N TYR A 100 7.65 -10.75 -8.28
CA TYR A 100 6.59 -10.09 -9.03
C TYR A 100 5.29 -10.87 -8.86
N THR A 101 4.20 -10.19 -8.52
CA THR A 101 2.87 -10.81 -8.40
C THR A 101 2.01 -10.35 -9.57
N ALA A 102 1.62 -11.28 -10.44
CA ALA A 102 0.76 -11.03 -11.58
C ALA A 102 -0.60 -10.48 -11.13
N GLN A 103 -1.06 -9.43 -11.78
CA GLN A 103 -2.35 -8.81 -11.50
C GLN A 103 -3.46 -9.47 -12.32
N VAL A 104 -4.71 -9.28 -11.88
CA VAL A 104 -5.87 -9.73 -12.64
C VAL A 104 -5.89 -9.01 -13.99
N GLY A 105 -5.83 -9.78 -15.07
CA GLY A 105 -5.87 -9.26 -16.44
C GLY A 105 -4.51 -8.92 -17.03
N ASP A 106 -3.42 -9.17 -16.31
CA ASP A 106 -2.08 -9.22 -16.92
C ASP A 106 -2.05 -10.30 -18.01
N ASP A 107 -1.26 -10.09 -19.06
CA ASP A 107 -0.84 -11.15 -19.97
C ASP A 107 0.64 -11.52 -19.77
N LEU A 108 1.14 -12.51 -20.53
CA LEU A 108 2.55 -12.91 -20.45
C LEU A 108 3.55 -11.76 -20.69
N ASN A 109 3.20 -10.77 -21.51
CA ASN A 109 4.06 -9.61 -21.78
C ASN A 109 4.03 -8.61 -20.63
N ASP A 110 2.88 -8.44 -19.96
CA ASP A 110 2.77 -7.62 -18.76
C ASP A 110 3.65 -8.20 -17.63
N VAL A 111 3.58 -9.51 -17.42
CA VAL A 111 4.45 -10.21 -16.45
C VAL A 111 5.93 -10.08 -16.81
N GLY A 112 6.29 -10.30 -18.08
CA GLY A 112 7.67 -10.10 -18.54
C GLY A 112 8.16 -8.68 -18.35
N THR A 113 7.30 -7.69 -18.59
CA THR A 113 7.60 -6.26 -18.36
C THR A 113 7.78 -5.95 -16.89
N GLY A 114 6.92 -6.49 -16.03
CA GLY A 114 7.00 -6.34 -14.58
C GLY A 114 8.31 -6.90 -14.00
N LEU A 115 8.66 -8.12 -14.40
CA LEU A 115 9.94 -8.74 -14.01
C LEU A 115 11.15 -7.98 -14.53
N ASN A 116 11.11 -7.51 -15.79
CA ASN A 116 12.16 -6.69 -16.36
C ASN A 116 12.39 -5.42 -15.55
N ASN A 117 11.33 -4.66 -15.26
CA ASN A 117 11.43 -3.42 -14.49
C ASN A 117 11.98 -3.67 -13.09
N LEU A 118 11.49 -4.71 -12.42
CA LEU A 118 11.95 -5.11 -11.08
C LEU A 118 13.46 -5.38 -11.04
N LEU A 119 13.99 -6.09 -12.04
CA LEU A 119 15.41 -6.42 -12.12
C LEU A 119 16.26 -5.22 -12.54
N THR A 120 15.80 -4.38 -13.47
CA THR A 120 16.52 -3.17 -13.87
C THR A 120 16.59 -2.14 -12.75
N ASP A 121 15.51 -1.99 -11.96
CA ASP A 121 15.49 -1.10 -10.80
C ASP A 121 16.46 -1.59 -9.70
N ALA A 122 16.67 -2.90 -9.62
CA ALA A 122 17.67 -3.52 -8.76
C ALA A 122 19.11 -3.44 -9.32
N GLY A 123 19.30 -2.89 -10.52
CA GLY A 123 20.59 -2.66 -11.15
C GLY A 123 21.12 -3.79 -12.04
N TYR A 124 20.30 -4.80 -12.35
CA TYR A 124 20.68 -5.85 -13.30
C TYR A 124 20.48 -5.38 -14.75
N THR A 125 21.33 -5.88 -15.64
CA THR A 125 21.18 -5.67 -17.08
C THR A 125 20.27 -6.76 -17.64
N THR A 126 19.16 -6.37 -18.24
CA THR A 126 18.18 -7.28 -18.84
C THR A 126 17.78 -6.87 -20.26
N THR A 127 17.36 -7.84 -21.07
CA THR A 127 16.74 -7.62 -22.37
C THR A 127 15.43 -8.39 -22.45
N LEU A 128 14.31 -7.70 -22.70
CA LEU A 128 12.99 -8.30 -22.83
C LEU A 128 12.60 -8.41 -24.30
N THR A 129 12.25 -9.61 -24.74
CA THR A 129 11.65 -9.90 -26.04
C THR A 129 10.19 -10.27 -25.85
N ALA A 130 9.29 -9.47 -26.40
CA ALA A 130 7.85 -9.70 -26.32
C ALA A 130 7.44 -11.00 -27.04
N GLY A 131 6.50 -11.72 -26.44
CA GLY A 131 5.92 -12.96 -26.94
C GLY A 131 4.55 -12.72 -27.55
N THR A 132 4.00 -13.78 -28.15
CA THR A 132 2.64 -13.78 -28.71
C THR A 132 1.87 -14.95 -28.10
N ALA A 133 0.80 -14.64 -27.35
CA ALA A 133 -0.01 -15.64 -26.67
C ALA A 133 -0.41 -16.79 -27.61
N GLY A 134 -0.16 -18.04 -27.17
CA GLY A 134 -0.40 -19.28 -27.90
C GLY A 134 0.51 -19.54 -29.11
N SER A 135 1.53 -18.70 -29.36
CA SER A 135 2.41 -18.82 -30.54
C SER A 135 3.90 -18.67 -30.25
N ALA A 136 4.29 -17.84 -29.28
CA ALA A 136 5.69 -17.59 -28.93
C ALA A 136 5.82 -17.12 -27.47
N ASP A 137 6.80 -17.68 -26.76
CA ASP A 137 7.15 -17.34 -25.38
C ASP A 137 7.61 -15.86 -25.27
N VAL A 138 7.47 -15.28 -24.09
CA VAL A 138 8.18 -14.04 -23.74
C VAL A 138 9.54 -14.43 -23.18
N GLN A 139 10.62 -13.86 -23.72
CA GLN A 139 11.98 -14.15 -23.26
C GLN A 139 12.56 -12.94 -22.53
N LEU A 140 12.99 -13.14 -21.29
CA LEU A 140 13.74 -12.17 -20.49
C LEU A 140 15.17 -12.68 -20.30
N ASP A 141 16.10 -12.08 -21.02
CA ASP A 141 17.53 -12.37 -20.88
C ASP A 141 18.11 -11.53 -19.75
N ILE A 142 18.73 -12.17 -18.75
CA ILE A 142 19.42 -11.54 -17.63
C ILE A 142 20.92 -11.75 -17.82
N THR A 143 21.66 -10.65 -18.01
CA THR A 143 23.09 -10.71 -18.29
C THR A 143 23.92 -10.94 -17.03
N ASN A 144 24.84 -11.91 -17.10
CA ASN A 144 25.86 -12.09 -16.07
C ASN A 144 27.10 -11.23 -16.36
N ASP A 145 27.17 -10.06 -15.73
CA ASP A 145 28.27 -9.11 -15.79
C ASP A 145 29.24 -9.18 -14.58
N THR A 146 29.04 -10.15 -13.67
CA THR A 146 29.73 -10.22 -12.37
C THR A 146 31.22 -10.61 -12.44
N GLY A 147 31.71 -11.05 -13.60
CA GLY A 147 33.06 -11.60 -13.78
C GLY A 147 33.24 -13.06 -13.33
N GLY A 148 32.19 -13.73 -12.84
CA GLY A 148 32.23 -15.11 -12.37
C GLY A 148 31.04 -15.96 -12.85
N THR A 149 30.85 -17.12 -12.24
CA THR A 149 29.63 -17.93 -12.44
C THR A 149 28.57 -17.49 -11.45
N VAL A 150 27.34 -17.28 -11.92
CA VAL A 150 26.19 -16.84 -11.11
C VAL A 150 25.11 -17.92 -11.13
N ALA A 151 24.47 -18.14 -9.98
CA ALA A 151 23.29 -18.99 -9.88
C ALA A 151 22.02 -18.17 -10.18
N TYR A 152 21.20 -18.68 -11.09
CA TYR A 152 19.88 -18.16 -11.40
C TYR A 152 18.85 -19.23 -11.05
N GLU A 153 17.82 -18.83 -10.32
CA GLU A 153 16.68 -19.68 -10.00
C GLU A 153 15.39 -18.92 -10.25
N VAL A 154 14.38 -19.60 -10.76
CA VAL A 154 13.03 -19.06 -10.94
C VAL A 154 12.04 -20.05 -10.36
N ASN A 155 11.05 -19.53 -9.63
CA ASN A 155 9.89 -20.29 -9.17
C ASN A 155 8.62 -19.48 -9.45
N VAL A 156 7.59 -20.16 -9.91
CA VAL A 156 6.26 -19.60 -10.11
C VAL A 156 5.26 -20.39 -9.27
N THR A 157 4.54 -19.69 -8.41
CA THR A 157 3.53 -20.27 -7.52
C THR A 157 2.25 -19.48 -7.64
N ASP A 158 1.11 -20.16 -7.67
CA ASP A 158 -0.18 -19.48 -7.53
C ASP A 158 -0.19 -18.73 -6.18
N GLY A 159 -0.44 -17.42 -6.19
CA GLY A 159 -0.43 -16.57 -4.99
C GLY A 159 -1.53 -16.87 -3.98
N THR A 160 -2.32 -17.92 -4.20
CA THR A 160 -3.11 -18.56 -3.16
C THR A 160 -2.26 -19.32 -2.13
N GLY A 161 -0.95 -19.50 -2.39
CA GLY A 161 0.00 -20.07 -1.45
C GLY A 161 0.42 -19.11 -0.34
N GLY A 162 0.56 -19.62 0.88
CA GLY A 162 1.14 -18.81 1.95
C GLY A 162 2.66 -18.76 1.91
N GLY A 163 3.25 -17.65 2.35
CA GLY A 163 4.70 -17.43 2.38
C GLY A 163 5.48 -18.46 3.21
N LEU A 164 4.80 -19.28 4.01
CA LEU A 164 5.40 -20.39 4.76
C LEU A 164 5.18 -21.78 4.15
N ALA A 165 4.70 -21.85 2.90
CA ALA A 165 4.40 -23.09 2.18
C ALA A 165 5.56 -24.11 2.19
N ASN A 166 6.79 -23.62 2.08
CA ASN A 166 7.97 -24.48 2.01
C ASN A 166 8.23 -25.27 3.29
N LEU A 167 7.62 -24.90 4.43
CA LEU A 167 7.67 -25.68 5.68
C LEU A 167 7.23 -27.13 5.47
N ASN A 168 6.25 -27.35 4.59
CA ASN A 168 5.70 -28.69 4.34
C ASN A 168 6.59 -29.56 3.46
N THR A 169 7.67 -29.00 2.89
CA THR A 169 8.58 -29.66 1.95
C THR A 169 9.97 -29.92 2.53
N LEU A 170 10.18 -29.56 3.80
CA LEU A 170 11.47 -29.75 4.48
C LEU A 170 11.73 -31.25 4.70
N ASP A 171 12.84 -31.75 4.16
CA ASP A 171 13.32 -33.11 4.41
C ASP A 171 14.71 -33.07 5.04
N VAL A 172 14.81 -33.54 6.28
CA VAL A 172 16.06 -33.64 7.04
C VAL A 172 16.58 -35.08 7.17
N SER A 173 15.99 -36.02 6.44
CA SER A 173 16.34 -37.45 6.52
C SER A 173 17.73 -37.78 5.95
N THR A 174 18.27 -36.89 5.11
CA THR A 174 19.62 -37.03 4.53
C THR A 174 20.49 -35.81 4.86
N SER A 175 21.81 -35.96 4.83
CA SER A 175 22.72 -34.83 5.06
C SER A 175 22.58 -33.72 4.01
N ALA A 176 22.23 -34.07 2.76
CA ALA A 176 21.98 -33.09 1.71
C ALA A 176 20.64 -32.37 1.92
N GLY A 177 19.58 -33.13 2.26
CA GLY A 177 18.28 -32.56 2.60
C GLY A 177 18.35 -31.64 3.83
N ALA A 178 19.13 -31.99 4.85
CA ALA A 178 19.32 -31.12 6.02
C ALA A 178 20.01 -29.79 5.68
N ALA A 179 20.94 -29.78 4.72
CA ALA A 179 21.59 -28.55 4.25
C ALA A 179 20.62 -27.68 3.44
N ASP A 180 19.83 -28.28 2.55
CA ASP A 180 18.76 -27.62 1.79
C ASP A 180 17.66 -27.05 2.71
N ALA A 181 17.26 -27.82 3.72
CA ALA A 181 16.28 -27.40 4.72
C ALA A 181 16.74 -26.17 5.50
N LEU A 182 18.04 -26.04 5.79
CA LEU A 182 18.58 -24.85 6.46
C LEU A 182 18.41 -23.60 5.58
N VAL A 183 18.71 -23.69 4.29
CA VAL A 183 18.53 -22.58 3.34
C VAL A 183 17.06 -22.21 3.21
N LYS A 184 16.17 -23.20 3.11
CA LYS A 184 14.72 -22.97 3.08
C LYS A 184 14.21 -22.30 4.35
N ILE A 185 14.68 -22.74 5.53
CA ILE A 185 14.32 -22.12 6.82
C ILE A 185 14.76 -20.66 6.88
N GLU A 186 15.97 -20.33 6.42
CA GLU A 186 16.43 -18.94 6.36
C GLU A 186 15.51 -18.08 5.48
N GLY A 187 15.10 -18.61 4.31
CA GLY A 187 14.13 -17.94 3.45
C GLY A 187 12.76 -17.72 4.12
N LEU A 188 12.26 -18.70 4.86
CA LEU A 188 10.99 -18.62 5.60
C LEU A 188 11.06 -17.64 6.79
N ILE A 189 12.22 -17.55 7.44
CA ILE A 189 12.49 -16.54 8.47
C ILE A 189 12.47 -15.15 7.83
N GLN A 190 13.15 -14.96 6.70
CA GLN A 190 13.15 -13.69 5.99
C GLN A 190 11.73 -13.27 5.59
N GLU A 191 10.92 -14.20 5.10
CA GLU A 191 9.51 -13.94 4.77
C GLU A 191 8.70 -13.44 5.98
N SER A 192 8.93 -14.05 7.15
CA SER A 192 8.28 -13.62 8.40
C SER A 192 8.79 -12.25 8.88
N VAL A 193 10.06 -11.94 8.63
CA VAL A 193 10.67 -10.64 8.94
C VAL A 193 10.10 -9.55 8.04
N ASP A 194 9.96 -9.81 6.74
CA ASP A 194 9.40 -8.88 5.76
C ASP A 194 7.93 -8.58 6.10
N ALA A 195 7.14 -9.62 6.41
CA ALA A 195 5.77 -9.45 6.91
C ALA A 195 5.71 -8.56 8.16
N SER A 196 6.61 -8.80 9.12
CA SER A 196 6.69 -8.03 10.35
C SER A 196 7.08 -6.56 10.09
N ALA A 197 7.98 -6.32 9.14
CA ALA A 197 8.42 -4.99 8.74
C ALA A 197 7.26 -4.20 8.10
N GLU A 198 6.49 -4.83 7.21
CA GLU A 198 5.33 -4.21 6.58
C GLU A 198 4.26 -3.84 7.61
N PHE A 199 3.91 -4.75 8.52
CA PHE A 199 2.98 -4.44 9.60
C PHE A 199 3.50 -3.36 10.55
N GLY A 200 4.81 -3.33 10.82
CA GLY A 200 5.44 -2.26 11.61
C GLY A 200 5.33 -0.89 10.94
N SER A 201 5.54 -0.82 9.62
CA SER A 201 5.37 0.40 8.81
C SER A 201 3.91 0.86 8.80
N ALA A 202 2.98 -0.06 8.53
CA ALA A 202 1.55 0.20 8.54
C ALA A 202 1.06 0.70 9.92
N GLN A 203 1.48 0.04 11.00
CA GLN A 203 1.20 0.49 12.37
C GLN A 203 1.68 1.92 12.59
N LYS A 204 2.92 2.24 12.18
CA LYS A 204 3.48 3.58 12.38
C LYS A 204 2.71 4.65 11.60
N ARG A 205 2.30 4.35 10.37
CA ARG A 205 1.44 5.24 9.57
C ARG A 205 0.10 5.50 10.26
N ILE A 206 -0.53 4.45 10.79
CA ILE A 206 -1.80 4.55 11.54
C ILE A 206 -1.63 5.37 12.83
N GLU A 207 -0.55 5.17 13.58
CA GLU A 207 -0.24 5.96 14.78
C GLU A 207 -0.11 7.45 14.45
N ILE A 208 0.70 7.80 13.45
CA ILE A 208 0.91 9.18 13.01
C ILE A 208 -0.42 9.81 12.59
N GLN A 209 -1.25 9.06 11.87
CA GLN A 209 -2.56 9.55 11.44
C GLN A 209 -3.50 9.79 12.62
N ASN A 210 -3.54 8.88 13.60
CA ASN A 210 -4.33 9.07 14.82
C ASN A 210 -3.88 10.33 15.60
N GLU A 211 -2.57 10.54 15.73
CA GLU A 211 -2.02 11.73 16.38
C GLU A 211 -2.40 13.02 15.62
N PHE A 212 -2.28 13.01 14.29
CA PHE A 212 -2.70 14.12 13.44
C PHE A 212 -4.19 14.46 13.63
N VAL A 213 -5.06 13.45 13.61
CA VAL A 213 -6.51 13.63 13.80
C VAL A 213 -6.84 14.15 15.20
N SER A 214 -6.14 13.67 16.24
CA SER A 214 -6.30 14.17 17.61
C SER A 214 -5.92 15.65 17.69
N ASN A 215 -4.73 16.02 17.18
CA ASN A 215 -4.24 17.39 17.19
C ASN A 215 -5.13 18.34 16.36
N LEU A 216 -5.64 17.86 15.22
CA LEU A 216 -6.60 18.60 14.41
C LEU A 216 -7.91 18.83 15.18
N THR A 217 -8.42 17.81 15.86
CA THR A 217 -9.65 17.91 16.67
C THR A 217 -9.49 18.92 17.80
N ASP A 218 -8.36 18.91 18.50
CA ASP A 218 -8.07 19.86 19.58
C ASP A 218 -7.92 21.30 19.06
N SER A 219 -7.28 21.47 17.91
CA SER A 219 -7.14 22.78 17.25
C SER A 219 -8.49 23.32 16.79
N LEU A 220 -9.33 22.48 16.19
CA LEU A 220 -10.69 22.84 15.78
C LEU A 220 -11.57 23.20 16.98
N LYS A 221 -11.49 22.43 18.08
CA LYS A 221 -12.22 22.73 19.31
C LYS A 221 -11.82 24.08 19.90
N THR A 222 -10.52 24.38 19.91
CA THR A 222 -10.00 25.67 20.36
C THR A 222 -10.44 26.81 19.45
N GLY A 223 -10.33 26.63 18.13
CA GLY A 223 -10.75 27.62 17.14
C GLY A 223 -12.25 27.91 17.18
N ILE A 224 -13.09 26.88 17.27
CA ILE A 224 -14.54 27.03 17.43
C ILE A 224 -14.88 27.71 18.76
N GLY A 225 -14.17 27.36 19.85
CA GLY A 225 -14.31 28.04 21.14
C GLY A 225 -14.03 29.54 21.04
N ALA A 226 -12.92 29.93 20.41
CA ALA A 226 -12.57 31.34 20.22
C ALA A 226 -13.59 32.11 19.35
N LEU A 227 -14.11 31.48 18.29
CA LEU A 227 -15.19 32.07 17.47
C LEU A 227 -16.48 32.23 18.28
N THR A 228 -16.83 31.24 19.09
CA THR A 228 -18.03 31.29 19.94
C THR A 228 -17.89 32.38 21.01
N ASP A 229 -16.73 32.50 21.65
CA ASP A 229 -16.46 33.55 22.63
C ASP A 229 -16.54 34.94 21.98
N ALA A 230 -15.97 35.10 20.78
CA ALA A 230 -16.05 36.35 20.02
C ALA A 230 -17.49 36.74 19.66
N ASP A 231 -18.31 35.76 19.25
CA ASP A 231 -19.73 35.97 18.95
C ASP A 231 -20.53 36.35 20.19
N LEU A 232 -20.23 35.74 21.35
CA LEU A 232 -20.85 36.08 22.63
C LEU A 232 -20.47 37.48 23.10
N GLU A 233 -19.22 37.91 22.92
CA GLU A 233 -18.77 39.27 23.21
C GLU A 233 -19.46 40.29 22.30
N ALA A 234 -19.53 40.04 20.99
CA ALA A 234 -20.23 40.90 20.04
C ALA A 234 -21.73 41.02 20.37
N ALA A 235 -22.37 39.90 20.72
CA ALA A 235 -23.77 39.88 21.16
C ALA A 235 -23.97 40.66 22.47
N SER A 236 -23.05 40.53 23.44
CA SER A 236 -23.10 41.23 24.73
C SER A 236 -22.92 42.75 24.56
N ALA A 237 -21.95 43.17 23.74
CA ALA A 237 -21.76 44.58 23.39
C ALA A 237 -23.00 45.17 22.68
N ARG A 238 -23.62 44.39 21.78
CA ARG A 238 -24.85 44.79 21.10
C ARG A 238 -26.03 44.91 22.07
N LEU A 239 -26.17 43.99 23.02
CA LEU A 239 -27.18 44.06 24.07
C LEU A 239 -26.98 45.31 24.95
N GLN A 240 -25.74 45.60 25.35
CA GLN A 240 -25.41 46.77 26.16
C GLN A 240 -25.68 48.07 25.39
N SER A 241 -25.33 48.14 24.11
CA SER A 241 -25.68 49.27 23.23
C SER A 241 -27.19 49.47 23.15
N LEU A 242 -27.96 48.40 23.00
CA LEU A 242 -29.42 48.45 22.95
C LEU A 242 -30.02 48.93 24.28
N GLN A 243 -29.46 48.50 25.41
CA GLN A 243 -29.87 48.95 26.75
C GLN A 243 -29.60 50.45 26.94
N VAL A 244 -28.43 50.94 26.52
CA VAL A 244 -28.09 52.38 26.57
C VAL A 244 -29.03 53.18 25.65
N GLN A 245 -29.32 52.69 24.44
CA GLN A 245 -30.30 53.32 23.55
C GLN A 245 -31.69 53.40 24.18
N GLN A 246 -32.15 52.35 24.88
CA GLN A 246 -33.43 52.36 25.58
C GLN A 246 -33.44 53.35 26.75
N GLN A 247 -32.36 53.40 27.55
CA GLN A 247 -32.24 54.36 28.66
C GLN A 247 -32.25 55.80 28.16
N LEU A 248 -31.51 56.09 27.08
CA LEU A 248 -31.54 57.40 26.40
C LEU A 248 -32.92 57.69 25.81
N GLY A 249 -33.60 56.69 25.25
CA GLY A 249 -34.97 56.81 24.75
C GLY A 249 -35.95 57.21 25.85
N ILE A 250 -35.89 56.55 27.02
CA ILE A 250 -36.73 56.90 28.19
C ILE A 250 -36.39 58.30 28.71
N GLN A 251 -35.10 58.65 28.79
CA GLN A 251 -34.67 59.97 29.25
C GLN A 251 -35.08 61.08 28.27
N ALA A 252 -34.97 60.84 26.96
CA ALA A 252 -35.46 61.75 25.93
C ALA A 252 -36.99 61.91 26.01
N LEU A 253 -37.74 60.83 26.27
CA LEU A 253 -39.19 60.87 26.46
C LEU A 253 -39.59 61.64 27.74
N SER A 254 -38.83 61.46 28.83
CA SER A 254 -38.98 62.21 30.09
C SER A 254 -38.70 63.71 29.91
N ILE A 255 -37.66 64.07 29.16
CA ILE A 255 -37.35 65.46 28.81
C ILE A 255 -38.45 66.04 27.91
N ALA A 256 -38.90 65.28 26.91
CA ALA A 256 -39.99 65.70 26.02
C ALA A 256 -41.31 65.92 26.77
N ASN A 257 -41.61 65.12 27.81
CA ASN A 257 -42.80 65.31 28.65
C ASN A 257 -42.66 66.41 29.71
N SER A 258 -41.44 66.78 30.11
CA SER A 258 -41.18 67.85 31.10
C SER A 258 -40.95 69.23 30.48
N SER A 259 -40.47 69.29 29.23
CA SER A 259 -40.26 70.54 28.46
C SER A 259 -41.51 71.43 28.35
N PRO A 260 -42.73 70.91 28.08
CA PRO A 260 -43.94 71.73 28.01
C PRO A 260 -44.27 72.45 29.34
N ASN A 261 -43.98 71.83 30.48
CA ASN A 261 -44.21 72.43 31.80
C ASN A 261 -43.21 73.54 32.13
N ALA A 262 -41.97 73.44 31.65
CA ALA A 262 -40.97 74.51 31.80
C ALA A 262 -41.35 75.77 30.99
N ILE A 263 -41.99 75.59 29.83
CA ILE A 263 -42.52 76.70 29.03
C ILE A 263 -43.71 77.38 29.72
N LEU A 264 -44.60 76.63 30.39
CA LEU A 264 -45.71 77.21 31.14
C LEU A 264 -45.27 78.01 32.38
N GLY A 265 -44.12 77.68 32.99
CA GLY A 265 -43.53 78.47 34.08
C GLY A 265 -42.92 79.81 33.64
N LEU A 266 -42.63 80.01 32.35
CA LEU A 266 -42.09 81.25 31.78
C LEU A 266 -43.15 82.28 31.40
N PHE A 267 -44.43 81.89 31.41
CA PHE A 267 -45.57 82.76 31.13
C PHE A 267 -46.40 83.09 32.39
N GLN A 268 -45.85 82.86 33.58
CA GLN A 268 -46.38 83.34 34.87
C GLN A 268 -45.59 84.54 35.38
#